data_AF-A0ABD0PA90-F1
#
_entry.id   AF-A0ABD0PA90-F1
#
_cell.length_a   1.000
_cell.length_b   1.000
_cell.length_c   1.000
_cell.angle_alpha   90.00
_cell.angle_beta   90.00
_cell.angle_gamma   90.00
#
_symmetry.space_group_name_H-M   'P 1'
#
loop_
_entity.id
_entity.type
_entity.pdbx_description
1 polymer ?
#
loop_
_entity_poly.entity_id
_entity_poly.type
_entity_poly.pdbx_seq_one_letter_code
_entity_poly.pdbx_strand_id
1 'polypeptide(L)'
;KSPAQRKSRLITLDAVSNSVLLAAIEKFSKIQEESLASVKENTCSICKLTCLLEAMNRQVEEVTEKVFSLQSKVEMLEKENKSLKEKCCGLDSYQCRWNLRVARIPEQEGEKVKMVVIKLFRSLSPHSAEKLQDTVDIAHRLGSKSGNSNQRRIIVQFLSHTCRDAIWREAK
;
A
#
# COMPACT_ATOMS: atom_id res chain seq x y z
N LYS A 1 -13.71 -77.45 -83.21
CA LYS A 1 -14.51 -76.26 -82.83
C LYS A 1 -14.84 -76.39 -81.34
N SER A 2 -14.57 -75.34 -80.55
CA SER A 2 -14.83 -75.13 -79.11
C SER A 2 -16.30 -75.44 -78.68
N PRO A 3 -16.73 -75.32 -77.40
CA PRO A 3 -16.05 -74.73 -76.21
C PRO A 3 -16.31 -75.42 -74.85
N ALA A 4 -15.63 -74.99 -73.76
CA ALA A 4 -16.12 -74.96 -72.36
C ALA A 4 -14.94 -74.73 -71.38
N GLN A 5 -15.01 -74.09 -70.21
CA GLN A 5 -15.89 -73.09 -69.59
C GLN A 5 -15.09 -72.59 -68.37
N ARG A 6 -15.20 -71.29 -68.09
CA ARG A 6 -14.54 -70.52 -67.01
C ARG A 6 -14.79 -71.16 -65.63
N LYS A 7 -13.76 -71.59 -64.89
CA LYS A 7 -13.88 -71.88 -63.44
C LYS A 7 -13.25 -70.74 -62.64
N SER A 8 -14.11 -69.99 -61.98
CA SER A 8 -13.78 -69.00 -60.96
C SER A 8 -12.87 -69.63 -59.91
N ARG A 9 -11.77 -68.95 -59.59
CA ARG A 9 -10.93 -69.26 -58.43
C ARG A 9 -11.77 -68.90 -57.20
N LEU A 10 -12.51 -69.88 -56.68
CA LEU A 10 -13.19 -69.77 -55.41
C LEU A 10 -12.11 -69.70 -54.34
N ILE A 11 -11.99 -68.55 -53.70
CA ILE A 11 -11.13 -68.36 -52.54
C ILE A 11 -11.63 -69.35 -51.48
N THR A 12 -10.84 -70.37 -51.19
CA THR A 12 -11.10 -71.29 -50.08
C THR A 12 -11.05 -70.47 -48.79
N LEU A 13 -12.22 -70.24 -48.19
CA LEU A 13 -12.30 -69.87 -46.78
C LEU A 13 -11.76 -71.06 -46.00
N ASP A 14 -10.54 -70.94 -45.47
CA ASP A 14 -10.10 -71.82 -44.38
C ASP A 14 -11.15 -71.70 -43.27
N ALA A 15 -11.77 -72.82 -42.94
CA ALA A 15 -12.80 -72.89 -41.91
C ALA A 15 -12.14 -72.59 -40.55
N VAL A 16 -12.15 -71.32 -40.14
CA VAL A 16 -11.80 -70.92 -38.79
C VAL A 16 -12.70 -71.71 -37.85
N SER A 17 -12.11 -72.55 -37.00
CA SER A 17 -12.87 -73.36 -36.04
C SER A 17 -13.67 -72.44 -35.12
N ASN A 18 -14.95 -72.74 -34.89
CA ASN A 18 -15.82 -71.99 -33.98
C ASN A 18 -15.20 -71.79 -32.59
N SER A 19 -14.32 -72.70 -32.16
CA SER A 19 -13.52 -72.60 -30.93
C SER A 19 -12.57 -71.38 -30.91
N VAL A 20 -11.93 -71.07 -32.04
CA VAL A 20 -11.01 -69.93 -32.17
C VAL A 20 -11.77 -68.61 -32.17
N LEU A 21 -12.94 -68.57 -32.79
CA LEU A 21 -13.83 -67.40 -32.79
C LEU A 21 -14.35 -67.11 -31.37
N LEU A 22 -14.77 -68.14 -30.63
CA LEU A 22 -15.22 -67.98 -29.24
C LEU A 22 -14.10 -67.46 -28.33
N ALA A 23 -12.88 -68.01 -28.43
CA ALA A 23 -11.74 -67.53 -27.65
C ALA A 23 -11.36 -66.07 -27.99
N ALA A 24 -11.49 -65.66 -29.26
CA ALA A 24 -11.27 -64.27 -29.66
C ALA A 24 -12.35 -63.32 -29.11
N ILE A 25 -13.62 -63.76 -29.11
CA ILE A 25 -14.74 -63.01 -28.52
C ILE A 25 -14.52 -62.84 -27.01
N GLU A 26 -14.18 -63.89 -26.28
CA GLU A 26 -13.91 -63.82 -24.85
C GLU A 26 -12.74 -62.87 -24.53
N LYS A 27 -11.65 -62.95 -25.30
CA LYS A 27 -10.51 -62.04 -25.14
C LYS A 27 -10.91 -60.58 -25.43
N PHE A 28 -11.73 -60.36 -26.45
CA PHE A 28 -12.25 -59.04 -26.78
C PHE A 28 -13.17 -58.49 -25.67
N SER A 29 -14.08 -59.30 -25.16
CA SER A 29 -14.96 -58.95 -24.03
C SER A 29 -14.15 -58.54 -22.80
N LYS A 30 -13.10 -59.30 -22.46
CA LYS A 30 -12.23 -58.95 -21.33
C LYS A 30 -11.50 -57.61 -21.53
N ILE A 31 -10.94 -57.37 -22.70
CA ILE A 31 -10.28 -56.09 -23.02
C ILE A 31 -11.29 -54.94 -22.98
N GLN A 32 -12.52 -55.17 -23.46
CA GLN A 32 -13.59 -54.18 -23.43
C GLN A 32 -13.99 -53.83 -21.99
N GLU A 33 -14.07 -54.82 -21.09
CA GLU A 33 -14.35 -54.61 -19.67
C GLU A 33 -13.23 -53.82 -18.98
N GLU A 34 -11.96 -54.18 -19.21
CA GLU A 34 -10.80 -53.48 -18.67
C GLU A 34 -10.73 -52.02 -19.17
N SER A 35 -10.98 -51.80 -20.47
CA SER A 35 -11.05 -50.47 -21.07
C SER A 35 -12.19 -49.64 -20.46
N LEU A 36 -13.38 -50.22 -20.30
CA LEU A 36 -14.52 -49.55 -19.69
C LEU A 36 -14.24 -49.17 -18.23
N ALA A 37 -13.55 -50.03 -17.47
CA ALA A 37 -13.15 -49.72 -16.10
C ALA A 37 -12.19 -48.52 -16.04
N SER A 38 -11.17 -48.49 -16.90
CA SER A 38 -10.24 -47.36 -16.98
C SER A 38 -10.93 -46.06 -17.40
N VAL A 39 -11.85 -46.12 -18.37
CA VAL A 39 -12.62 -44.95 -18.78
C VAL A 39 -13.45 -44.41 -17.61
N LYS A 40 -14.12 -45.28 -16.84
CA LYS A 40 -14.89 -44.86 -15.66
C LYS A 40 -14.01 -44.19 -14.60
N GLU A 41 -12.83 -44.73 -14.33
CA GLU A 41 -11.88 -44.15 -13.38
C GLU A 41 -11.39 -42.76 -13.83
N ASN A 42 -11.06 -42.64 -15.12
CA ASN A 42 -10.68 -41.36 -15.72
C ASN A 42 -11.83 -40.35 -15.65
N THR A 43 -13.06 -40.75 -15.97
CA THR A 43 -14.25 -39.89 -15.84
C THR A 43 -14.43 -39.42 -14.39
N CYS A 44 -14.27 -40.31 -13.41
CA CYS A 44 -14.36 -39.94 -11.99
C CYS A 44 -13.27 -38.92 -11.60
N SER A 45 -12.04 -39.13 -12.05
CA SER A 45 -10.93 -38.21 -11.79
C SER A 45 -11.14 -36.84 -12.43
N ILE A 46 -11.64 -36.81 -13.68
CA ILE A 46 -12.01 -35.59 -14.38
C ILE A 46 -13.10 -34.83 -13.59
N CYS A 47 -14.16 -35.51 -13.13
CA CYS A 47 -15.18 -34.87 -12.31
C CYS A 47 -14.61 -34.23 -11.03
N LYS A 48 -13.71 -34.93 -10.32
CA LYS A 48 -13.04 -34.37 -9.13
C LYS A 48 -12.23 -33.12 -9.46
N LEU A 49 -11.47 -33.16 -10.55
CA LEU A 49 -10.68 -32.00 -11.01
C LEU A 49 -11.59 -30.82 -11.38
N THR A 50 -12.72 -31.06 -12.06
CA THR A 50 -13.72 -30.03 -12.35
C THR A 50 -14.27 -29.39 -11.07
N CYS A 51 -14.65 -30.18 -10.08
CA CYS A 51 -15.13 -29.66 -8.80
C CYS A 51 -14.07 -28.82 -8.06
N LEU A 52 -12.81 -29.27 -8.07
CA LEU A 52 -11.70 -28.52 -7.47
C LEU A 52 -11.46 -27.20 -8.22
N LEU A 53 -11.51 -27.21 -9.54
CA LEU A 53 -11.34 -26.02 -10.36
C LEU A 53 -12.44 -24.98 -10.09
N GLU A 54 -13.70 -25.42 -9.99
CA GLU A 54 -14.82 -24.55 -9.61
C GLU A 54 -14.63 -23.94 -8.22
N ALA A 55 -14.18 -24.73 -7.24
CA ALA A 55 -13.91 -24.25 -5.90
C ALA A 55 -12.76 -23.23 -5.88
N MET A 56 -11.68 -23.48 -6.62
CA MET A 56 -10.58 -22.52 -6.77
C MET A 56 -11.04 -21.23 -7.46
N ASN A 57 -11.87 -21.33 -8.50
CA ASN A 57 -12.39 -20.15 -9.19
C ASN A 57 -13.20 -19.25 -8.24
N ARG A 58 -14.05 -19.84 -7.40
CA ARG A 58 -14.80 -19.09 -6.36
C ARG A 58 -13.86 -18.40 -5.36
N GLN A 59 -12.79 -19.07 -4.94
CA GLN A 59 -11.82 -18.45 -4.03
C GLN A 59 -11.07 -17.29 -4.70
N VAL A 60 -10.72 -17.43 -5.98
CA VAL A 60 -10.08 -16.35 -6.76
C VAL A 60 -11.01 -15.15 -6.87
N GLU A 61 -12.30 -15.36 -7.14
CA GLU A 61 -13.32 -14.30 -7.16
C GLU A 61 -13.41 -13.59 -5.80
N GLU A 62 -13.54 -14.33 -4.70
CA GLU A 62 -13.63 -13.76 -3.35
C GLU A 62 -12.38 -12.95 -2.96
N VAL A 63 -11.19 -13.46 -3.28
CA VAL A 63 -9.92 -12.75 -3.04
C VAL A 63 -9.86 -11.48 -3.89
N THR A 64 -10.31 -11.55 -5.14
CA THR A 64 -10.34 -10.40 -6.06
C THR A 64 -11.25 -9.29 -5.51
N GLU A 65 -12.43 -9.63 -5.03
CA GLU A 65 -13.35 -8.67 -4.39
C GLU A 65 -12.73 -8.02 -3.14
N LYS A 66 -12.08 -8.83 -2.28
CA LYS A 66 -11.37 -8.31 -1.10
C LYS A 66 -10.25 -7.35 -1.50
N VAL A 67 -9.49 -7.67 -2.54
CA VAL A 67 -8.42 -6.81 -3.06
C VAL A 67 -8.99 -5.47 -3.53
N PHE A 68 -10.08 -5.46 -4.31
CA PHE A 68 -10.72 -4.22 -4.74
C PHE A 68 -11.24 -3.40 -3.57
N SER A 69 -11.87 -4.03 -2.58
CA SER A 69 -12.35 -3.35 -1.37
C SER A 69 -11.20 -2.71 -0.58
N LEU A 70 -10.08 -3.43 -0.43
CA LEU A 70 -8.89 -2.92 0.25
C LEU A 70 -8.23 -1.78 -0.52
N GLN A 71 -8.10 -1.88 -1.85
CA GLN A 71 -7.58 -0.80 -2.69
C GLN A 71 -8.41 0.47 -2.52
N SER A 72 -9.73 0.37 -2.56
CA SER A 72 -10.63 1.52 -2.35
C SER A 72 -10.44 2.14 -0.96
N LYS A 73 -10.31 1.32 0.09
CA LYS A 73 -10.04 1.82 1.46
C LYS A 73 -8.69 2.52 1.57
N VAL A 74 -7.65 1.99 0.93
CA VAL A 74 -6.33 2.61 0.90
C VAL A 74 -6.40 3.99 0.23
N GLU A 75 -7.04 4.10 -0.93
CA GLU A 75 -7.19 5.38 -1.62
C GLU A 75 -7.96 6.43 -0.77
N MET A 76 -9.01 6.00 -0.06
CA MET A 76 -9.75 6.88 0.84
C MET A 76 -8.87 7.38 2.01
N LEU A 77 -8.14 6.46 2.65
CA LEU A 77 -7.25 6.80 3.76
C LEU A 77 -6.09 7.70 3.33
N GLU A 78 -5.54 7.49 2.14
CA GLU A 78 -4.49 8.35 1.58
C GLU A 78 -5.00 9.79 1.34
N LYS A 79 -6.21 9.93 0.81
CA LYS A 79 -6.85 11.24 0.62
C LYS A 79 -7.11 11.94 1.94
N GLU A 80 -7.63 11.23 2.94
CA GLU A 80 -7.87 11.78 4.27
C GLU A 80 -6.56 12.19 4.95
N ASN A 81 -5.54 11.35 4.90
CA ASN A 81 -4.22 11.62 5.46
C ASN A 81 -3.59 12.86 4.83
N LYS A 82 -3.71 13.02 3.51
CA LYS A 82 -3.28 14.24 2.81
C LYS A 82 -4.03 15.47 3.32
N SER A 83 -5.35 15.42 3.42
CA SER A 83 -6.16 16.54 3.93
C SER A 83 -5.80 16.90 5.38
N LEU A 84 -5.58 15.91 6.23
CA LEU A 84 -5.18 16.14 7.62
C LEU A 84 -3.80 16.78 7.71
N LYS A 85 -2.83 16.32 6.92
CA LYS A 85 -1.49 16.95 6.84
C LYS A 85 -1.58 18.41 6.40
N GLU A 86 -2.39 18.72 5.39
CA GLU A 86 -2.60 20.10 4.93
C GLU A 86 -3.22 20.97 6.02
N LYS A 87 -4.21 20.46 6.77
CA LYS A 87 -4.80 21.16 7.92
C LYS A 87 -3.78 21.39 9.03
N CYS A 88 -2.98 20.39 9.38
CA CYS A 88 -1.91 20.53 10.38
C CYS A 88 -0.89 21.59 9.95
N CYS A 89 -0.40 21.54 8.71
CA CYS A 89 0.51 22.56 8.17
C CYS A 89 -0.10 23.97 8.22
N GLY A 90 -1.39 24.10 7.92
CA GLY A 90 -2.11 25.37 8.02
C GLY A 90 -2.20 25.89 9.46
N LEU A 91 -2.53 25.00 10.41
CA LEU A 91 -2.60 25.34 11.83
C LEU A 91 -1.22 25.72 12.40
N ASP A 92 -0.18 24.97 12.08
CA ASP A 92 1.19 25.27 12.50
C ASP A 92 1.66 26.62 11.95
N SER A 93 1.40 26.87 10.66
CA SER A 93 1.69 28.15 10.02
C SER A 93 0.94 29.31 10.69
N TYR A 94 -0.32 29.09 11.06
CA TYR A 94 -1.15 30.08 11.73
C TYR A 94 -0.63 30.38 13.15
N GLN A 95 -0.30 29.36 13.94
CA GLN A 95 0.30 29.54 15.27
C GLN A 95 1.66 30.23 15.20
N CYS A 96 2.48 29.89 14.19
CA CYS A 96 3.79 30.50 14.00
C CYS A 96 3.73 31.97 13.56
N ARG A 97 2.56 32.49 13.14
CA ARG A 97 2.39 33.89 12.72
C ARG A 97 2.67 34.88 13.86
N TRP A 98 2.53 34.46 15.11
CA TRP A 98 2.86 35.26 16.29
C TRP A 98 4.29 35.04 16.79
N ASN A 99 5.05 34.17 16.13
CA ASN A 99 6.37 33.78 16.60
C ASN A 99 7.45 34.54 15.83
N LEU A 100 8.50 34.94 16.56
CA LEU A 100 9.73 35.46 15.99
C LEU A 100 10.91 34.61 16.44
N ARG A 101 11.82 34.30 15.51
CA ARG A 101 13.03 33.55 15.82
C ARG A 101 14.23 34.49 15.87
N VAL A 102 14.85 34.56 17.04
CA VAL A 102 16.05 35.39 17.28
C VAL A 102 17.27 34.47 17.34
N ALA A 103 18.34 34.83 16.64
CA ALA A 103 19.58 34.07 16.59
C ALA A 103 20.75 34.91 17.13
N ARG A 104 21.89 34.26 17.40
CA ARG A 104 23.15 34.90 17.80
C ARG A 104 23.07 35.69 19.12
N ILE A 105 22.25 35.23 20.05
CA ILE A 105 22.22 35.74 21.41
C ILE A 105 23.05 34.80 22.28
N PRO A 106 24.14 35.28 22.92
CA PRO A 106 24.92 34.48 23.86
C PRO A 106 24.02 33.85 24.93
N GLU A 107 24.29 32.60 25.29
CA GLU A 107 23.59 31.93 26.38
C GLU A 107 24.31 32.20 27.69
N GLN A 108 23.55 32.52 28.73
CA GLN A 108 24.06 32.63 30.09
C GLN A 108 23.34 31.64 30.99
N GLU A 109 24.07 31.05 31.94
CA GLU A 109 23.47 30.13 32.91
C GLU A 109 22.47 30.89 33.80
N GLY A 110 21.30 30.29 34.03
CA GLY A 110 20.22 30.96 34.78
C GLY A 110 19.60 32.18 34.10
N GLU A 111 19.79 32.38 32.79
CA GLU A 111 19.23 33.55 32.11
C GLU A 111 17.69 33.58 32.11
N LYS A 112 17.11 34.76 32.32
CA LYS A 112 15.69 35.02 32.07
C LYS A 112 15.52 35.40 30.60
N VAL A 113 15.34 34.41 29.72
CA VAL A 113 15.28 34.57 28.25
C VAL A 113 14.34 35.70 27.82
N LYS A 114 13.15 35.80 28.41
CA LYS A 114 12.18 36.89 28.15
C LYS A 114 12.78 38.28 28.36
N MET A 115 13.55 38.47 29.44
CA MET A 115 14.17 39.76 29.75
C MET A 115 15.32 40.10 28.78
N VAL A 116 16.09 39.09 28.36
CA VAL A 116 17.15 39.25 27.35
C VAL A 116 16.55 39.74 26.03
N VAL A 117 15.47 39.10 25.58
CA VAL A 117 14.75 39.48 24.36
C VAL A 117 14.12 40.87 24.47
N ILE A 118 13.46 41.19 25.58
CA ILE A 118 12.87 42.52 25.78
C ILE A 118 13.95 43.60 25.73
N LYS A 119 15.11 43.38 26.36
CA LYS A 119 16.24 44.32 26.31
C LYS A 119 16.72 44.53 24.87
N LEU A 120 16.83 43.46 24.08
CA LEU A 120 17.16 43.54 22.67
C LEU A 120 16.11 44.34 21.89
N PHE A 121 14.82 44.03 22.05
CA PHE A 121 13.76 44.72 21.32
C PHE A 121 13.62 46.19 21.73
N ARG A 122 13.90 46.56 22.98
CA ARG A 122 13.96 47.98 23.40
C ARG A 122 15.05 48.76 22.66
N SER A 123 16.18 48.11 22.37
CA SER A 123 17.26 48.74 21.60
C SER A 123 16.92 48.92 20.12
N LEU A 124 16.06 48.04 19.57
CA LEU A 124 15.61 48.11 18.18
C LEU A 124 14.41 49.05 18.01
N SER A 125 13.46 49.01 18.95
CA SER A 125 12.22 49.76 18.94
C SER A 125 12.03 50.55 20.25
N PRO A 126 12.68 51.72 20.40
CA PRO A 126 12.52 52.55 21.59
C PRO A 126 11.07 53.03 21.77
N HIS A 127 10.37 53.31 20.67
CA HIS A 127 8.99 53.79 20.66
C HIS A 127 7.99 52.77 21.23
N SER A 128 8.30 51.47 21.13
CA SER A 128 7.46 50.39 21.64
C SER A 128 7.91 49.87 23.00
N ALA A 129 8.96 50.46 23.60
CA ALA A 129 9.71 49.90 24.72
C ALA A 129 8.88 49.60 25.97
N GLU A 130 7.88 50.44 26.24
CA GLU A 130 6.97 50.31 27.39
C GLU A 130 6.03 49.11 27.23
N LYS A 131 5.51 48.89 26.01
CA LYS A 131 4.54 47.83 25.71
C LYS A 131 5.16 46.45 25.51
N LEU A 132 6.49 46.35 25.42
CA LEU A 132 7.19 45.09 25.16
C LEU A 132 7.02 44.04 26.27
N GLN A 133 6.83 44.46 27.52
CA GLN A 133 6.61 43.52 28.62
C GLN A 133 5.28 42.79 28.54
N ASP A 134 4.24 43.50 28.08
CA ASP A 134 2.88 42.97 27.97
C ASP A 134 2.68 42.23 26.64
N THR A 135 3.35 42.67 25.57
CA THR A 135 3.16 42.10 24.23
C THR A 135 3.95 40.82 23.97
N VAL A 136 5.11 40.65 24.60
CA VAL A 136 5.87 39.41 24.57
C VAL A 136 5.29 38.46 25.60
N ASP A 137 4.72 37.35 25.17
CA ASP A 137 4.12 36.36 26.05
C ASP A 137 5.20 35.40 26.58
N ILE A 138 5.67 34.51 25.71
CA ILE A 138 6.63 33.44 26.01
C ILE A 138 7.92 33.67 25.21
N ALA A 139 9.07 33.47 25.84
CA ALA A 139 10.36 33.41 25.14
C ALA A 139 11.23 32.30 25.73
N HIS A 140 11.74 31.41 24.87
CA HIS A 140 12.58 30.30 25.30
C HIS A 140 13.60 29.90 24.24
N ARG A 141 14.70 29.27 24.68
CA ARG A 141 15.73 28.70 23.81
C ARG A 141 15.20 27.44 23.14
N LEU A 142 15.48 27.28 21.85
CA LEU A 142 15.12 26.11 21.07
C LEU A 142 16.11 24.96 21.25
N GLY A 143 15.58 23.79 21.60
CA GLY A 143 16.35 22.55 21.70
C GLY A 143 17.15 22.40 23.01
N SER A 144 17.76 21.23 23.18
CA SER A 144 18.55 20.90 24.36
C SER A 144 19.91 21.61 24.35
N LYS A 145 20.44 21.93 25.55
CA LYS A 145 21.82 22.42 25.71
C LYS A 145 22.76 21.33 25.16
N SER A 146 23.37 21.57 24.00
CA SER A 146 24.39 20.68 23.45
C SER A 146 25.76 21.26 23.78
N GLY A 147 26.73 20.40 24.14
CA GLY A 147 28.10 20.82 24.46
C GLY A 147 28.85 21.47 23.29
N ASN A 148 28.31 21.39 22.08
CA ASN A 148 28.83 22.10 20.92
C ASN A 148 28.33 23.55 20.89
N SER A 149 29.29 24.47 20.78
CA SER A 149 29.29 25.94 20.80
C SER A 149 28.27 26.70 19.89
N ASN A 150 27.15 26.11 19.50
CA ASN A 150 26.10 26.82 18.79
C ASN A 150 25.08 27.39 19.76
N GLN A 151 25.12 28.71 19.94
CA GLN A 151 24.11 29.49 20.66
C GLN A 151 22.71 29.13 20.13
N ARG A 152 21.85 28.56 20.99
CA ARG A 152 20.49 28.18 20.62
C ARG A 152 19.69 29.41 20.25
N ARG A 153 18.91 29.24 19.18
CA ARG A 153 17.95 30.26 18.73
C ARG A 153 16.85 30.40 19.78
N ILE A 154 16.30 31.59 19.91
CA ILE A 154 15.17 31.86 20.79
C ILE A 154 13.90 31.90 19.93
N ILE A 155 12.84 31.22 20.35
CA ILE A 155 11.48 31.52 19.87
C ILE A 155 10.84 32.48 20.85
N VAL A 156 10.26 33.54 20.29
CA VAL A 156 9.50 34.55 21.01
C VAL A 156 8.07 34.51 20.48
N GLN A 157 7.12 34.24 21.34
CA GLN A 157 5.69 34.32 21.04
C GLN A 157 5.13 35.65 21.51
N PHE A 158 4.42 36.34 20.62
CA PHE A 158 3.73 37.59 20.91
C PHE A 158 2.24 37.32 21.13
N LEU A 159 1.58 38.17 21.91
CA LEU A 159 0.12 38.17 22.05
C LEU A 159 -0.60 38.64 20.77
N SER A 160 0.10 39.37 19.89
CA SER A 160 -0.46 39.91 18.66
C SER A 160 0.54 39.88 17.51
N HIS A 161 0.07 39.47 16.32
CA HIS A 161 0.88 39.45 15.11
C HIS A 161 1.31 40.86 14.70
N THR A 162 0.48 41.87 14.95
CA THR A 162 0.78 43.27 14.64
C THR A 162 1.99 43.76 15.41
N CYS A 163 2.12 43.38 16.69
CA CYS A 163 3.28 43.71 17.51
C CYS A 163 4.55 43.01 17.00
N ARG A 164 4.44 41.72 16.66
CA ARG A 164 5.54 40.95 16.05
C ARG A 164 6.00 41.58 14.73
N ASP A 165 5.06 41.97 13.87
CA ASP A 165 5.32 42.58 12.56
C ASP A 165 5.95 43.98 12.69
N ALA A 166 5.57 44.78 13.69
CA ALA A 166 6.19 46.07 13.96
C ALA A 166 7.67 45.90 14.32
N ILE A 167 7.98 45.03 15.28
CA ILE A 167 9.37 44.72 15.68
C ILE A 167 10.17 44.13 14.50
N TRP A 168 9.56 43.24 13.71
CA TRP A 168 10.22 42.68 12.53
C TRP A 168 10.54 43.74 11.47
N ARG A 169 9.64 44.70 11.26
CA ARG A 169 9.82 45.78 10.29
C ARG A 169 10.95 46.73 10.70
N GLU A 170 11.07 47.01 11.99
CA GLU A 170 12.14 47.86 12.53
C GLU A 170 13.50 47.16 12.58
N ALA A 171 13.51 45.82 12.58
CA ALA A 171 14.72 45.02 12.53
C ALA A 171 15.26 44.74 11.12
N LYS A 172 14.50 45.13 10.07
CA LYS A 172 14.85 44.92 8.66
C LYS A 172 15.60 46.12 8.10
#